data_AF-A0A1Q5G2E5-F1
#
_entry.id   AF-A0A1Q5G2E5-F1
#
_cell.length_a   1.000
_cell.length_b   1.000
_cell.length_c   1.000
_cell.angle_alpha   90.00
_cell.angle_beta   90.00
_cell.angle_gamma   90.00
#
_symmetry.space_group_name_H-M   'P 1'
#
loop_
_entity.id
_entity.type
_entity.pdbx_description
1 polymer ?
#
loop_
_entity_poly.entity_id
_entity_poly.type
_entity_poly.pdbx_seq_one_letter_code
_entity_poly.pdbx_strand_id
1 'polypeptide(L)'
;MRAAEEELAVEQALALVRRQSSGEPRPTGRPASADQGPDAHRAVSAGQGCAAGRSGPASEHEDAARSSASDRRAGRIPDPDHRADRPRAQDRRERSTSWPEARALAARSGRGDPVRVRHLPLDQALGHVLAEPLVALTDLPPFDTSAMDGWVVSGPGPWTVREPTVSEEGLEGAGDAGPGPSPDPGAKSRPVRDRGILAGHGAPARLPDGDAIRIATGARIPADANAVIRSEHGRVDEAKGLLHARYRVNPGQDIRPRGQECRSGDLLLPAGTVVTPAVLGLTAAAGYDGLATVPRPRVDVLVLGDELLTSGLPYDGLIRDALGPMIGPWLRALGANVSSPQRLGDDAAALRRALTDSDADLVVTTGGTAAGPVDHVHPVLSELGAELLVDGVAVRPGHPMLLARLEAAGPFIVGLPGNPLAAVAGLLTLAEPLLHGLAGHVPYEPYRAVVRDELPGHPHDTRLVPVVHRVAVSCHEATGGRESGGRGAWGRGADRPTGGAGARDVGTGGVAEYVVPLRYDGPAMLRGIAAADGLAVVPPGGVRSGTEVEILELPWASVTPWTEGCFT
;
A
#
# COMPACT_ATOMS: atom_id res chain seq x y z
N MET A 1 -10.39 -5.93 34.64
CA MET A 1 -8.94 -5.67 34.52
C MET A 1 -8.58 -5.14 33.15
N ARG A 2 -8.83 -5.85 32.03
CA ARG A 2 -8.49 -5.36 30.67
C ARG A 2 -9.06 -3.98 30.30
N ALA A 3 -10.33 -3.70 30.63
CA ALA A 3 -10.94 -2.40 30.34
C ALA A 3 -10.30 -1.22 31.12
N ALA A 4 -9.79 -1.48 32.33
CA ALA A 4 -9.13 -0.44 33.13
C ALA A 4 -7.68 -0.18 32.68
N GLU A 5 -7.03 -1.16 32.06
CA GLU A 5 -5.70 -1.00 31.45
C GLU A 5 -5.77 -0.23 30.13
N GLU A 6 -6.83 -0.42 29.33
CA GLU A 6 -7.06 0.36 28.10
C GLU A 6 -7.39 1.83 28.41
N GLU A 7 -8.20 2.09 29.45
CA GLU A 7 -8.55 3.45 29.85
C GLU A 7 -7.33 4.24 30.36
N LEU A 8 -6.43 3.57 31.11
CA LEU A 8 -5.17 4.15 31.57
C LEU A 8 -4.19 4.43 30.41
N ALA A 9 -4.15 3.57 29.38
CA ALA A 9 -3.33 3.76 28.20
C ALA A 9 -3.81 4.96 27.35
N VAL A 10 -5.12 5.16 27.26
CA VAL A 10 -5.73 6.31 26.55
C VAL A 10 -5.47 7.62 27.31
N GLU A 11 -5.59 7.65 28.64
CA GLU A 11 -5.25 8.84 29.43
C GLU A 11 -3.76 9.21 29.33
N GLN A 12 -2.86 8.22 29.34
CA GLN A 12 -1.42 8.46 29.19
C GLN A 12 -1.07 9.00 27.79
N ALA A 13 -1.74 8.52 26.74
CA ALA A 13 -1.58 9.04 25.38
C ALA A 13 -2.08 10.49 25.26
N LEU A 14 -3.22 10.82 25.88
CA LEU A 14 -3.76 12.18 25.89
C LEU A 14 -2.90 13.17 26.69
N ALA A 15 -2.24 12.71 27.77
CA ALA A 15 -1.31 13.54 28.55
C ALA A 15 -0.03 13.88 27.77
N LEU A 16 0.46 12.98 26.91
CA LEU A 16 1.60 13.21 26.02
C LEU A 16 1.28 14.25 24.94
N VAL A 17 0.08 14.22 24.37
CA VAL A 17 -0.39 15.19 23.36
C VAL A 17 -0.58 16.58 23.97
N ARG A 18 -1.05 16.67 25.22
CA ARG A 18 -1.18 17.95 25.95
C ARG A 18 0.16 18.59 26.32
N ARG A 19 1.22 17.81 26.53
CA ARG A 19 2.58 18.35 26.74
C ARG A 19 3.24 18.90 25.48
N GLN A 20 2.84 18.40 24.30
CA GLN A 20 3.38 18.88 23.02
C GLN A 20 2.70 20.18 22.52
N SER A 21 1.55 20.55 23.10
CA SER A 21 0.74 21.69 22.65
C SER A 21 0.94 22.97 23.48
N SER A 22 1.75 22.95 24.55
CA SER A 22 2.09 24.14 25.34
C SER A 22 3.60 24.41 25.35
N GLY A 23 4.12 24.95 24.24
CA GLY A 23 5.47 25.50 24.17
C GLY A 23 5.44 27.03 24.25
N GLU A 24 5.48 27.60 25.46
CA GLU A 24 5.90 28.99 25.65
C GLU A 24 7.41 29.14 25.37
N PRO A 25 7.87 30.21 24.71
CA PRO A 25 9.27 30.38 24.37
C PRO A 25 10.00 31.18 25.45
N ARG A 26 11.18 30.73 25.90
CA ARG A 26 12.12 31.57 26.67
C ARG A 26 13.57 31.12 26.52
N PRO A 27 14.56 31.99 26.78
CA PRO A 27 15.41 32.52 25.71
C PRO A 27 16.89 32.19 25.89
N THR A 28 17.63 32.39 24.80
CA THR A 28 19.09 32.33 24.74
C THR A 28 19.75 33.41 25.59
N GLY A 29 20.67 33.01 26.48
CA GLY A 29 21.55 33.93 27.19
C GLY A 29 22.73 33.20 27.84
N ARG A 30 23.94 33.45 27.34
CA ARG A 30 25.20 33.23 28.07
C ARG A 30 25.50 34.52 28.83
N PRO A 31 26.08 34.47 30.05
CA PRO A 31 27.47 34.94 30.16
C PRO A 31 28.35 34.30 31.28
N ALA A 32 29.67 34.46 31.06
CA ALA A 32 30.75 34.81 32.00
C ALA A 32 31.19 33.93 33.21
N SER A 33 32.42 33.39 33.07
CA SER A 33 33.61 33.44 33.98
C SER A 33 33.51 33.43 35.52
N ALA A 34 34.23 32.48 36.13
CA ALA A 34 35.17 32.63 37.28
C ALA A 34 35.89 31.27 37.46
N ASP A 35 37.17 31.12 37.12
CA ASP A 35 38.38 31.44 37.91
C ASP A 35 38.56 30.57 39.18
N GLN A 36 39.45 29.57 39.07
CA GLN A 36 40.44 29.11 40.07
C GLN A 36 41.13 27.82 39.58
N GLY A 37 42.43 27.93 39.24
CA GLY A 37 43.36 26.79 39.11
C GLY A 37 43.97 26.39 40.47
N PRO A 38 45.11 25.68 40.55
CA PRO A 38 45.99 25.22 39.45
C PRO A 38 46.55 23.77 39.58
N ASP A 39 47.48 23.48 38.66
CA ASP A 39 48.58 22.48 38.68
C ASP A 39 48.29 21.02 38.29
N ALA A 40 49.15 20.29 37.55
CA ALA A 40 50.32 20.63 36.73
C ALA A 40 50.75 19.35 35.95
N HIS A 41 51.59 19.57 34.92
CA HIS A 41 52.42 18.59 34.18
C HIS A 41 51.68 17.68 33.16
N ARG A 42 52.15 17.48 31.92
CA ARG A 42 53.45 17.73 31.29
C ARG A 42 53.24 17.77 29.77
N ALA A 43 53.77 18.80 29.11
CA ALA A 43 53.84 18.90 27.67
C ALA A 43 55.13 18.25 27.15
N VAL A 44 55.06 17.66 25.96
CA VAL A 44 56.19 17.62 25.00
C VAL A 44 55.64 17.99 23.61
N SER A 45 55.89 19.25 23.29
CA SER A 45 56.08 19.95 22.00
C SER A 45 56.87 19.09 20.99
N ALA A 46 56.94 19.31 19.68
CA ALA A 46 56.42 20.26 18.69
C ALA A 46 57.03 19.82 17.33
N GLY A 47 56.55 20.41 16.23
CA GLY A 47 57.29 20.51 14.96
C GLY A 47 56.55 19.88 13.79
N GLN A 48 55.70 20.64 13.08
CA GLN A 48 56.04 21.49 11.93
C GLN A 48 56.22 20.71 10.62
N GLY A 49 55.53 21.17 9.58
CA GLY A 49 56.07 21.11 8.22
C GLY A 49 55.11 20.61 7.15
N CYS A 50 54.29 21.51 6.62
CA CYS A 50 53.61 21.36 5.33
C CYS A 50 54.59 21.11 4.18
N ALA A 51 54.21 20.28 3.20
CA ALA A 51 54.33 20.63 1.77
C ALA A 51 53.58 19.62 0.90
N ALA A 52 52.86 20.18 -0.07
CA ALA A 52 52.07 19.51 -1.08
C ALA A 52 52.93 18.86 -2.18
N GLY A 53 52.41 17.79 -2.78
CA GLY A 53 52.96 17.21 -4.01
C GLY A 53 51.89 16.36 -4.70
N ARG A 54 51.29 16.93 -5.75
CA ARG A 54 50.40 16.25 -6.70
C ARG A 54 51.22 15.37 -7.64
N SER A 55 50.76 14.16 -7.92
CA SER A 55 50.84 13.56 -9.26
C SER A 55 50.01 12.27 -9.32
N GLY A 56 49.26 12.12 -10.42
CA GLY A 56 48.34 11.05 -10.72
C GLY A 56 48.99 9.74 -11.19
N PRO A 57 48.18 8.83 -11.76
CA PRO A 57 48.35 7.38 -11.63
C PRO A 57 49.10 6.75 -12.80
N ALA A 58 49.71 5.59 -12.55
CA ALA A 58 50.19 4.69 -13.59
C ALA A 58 49.50 3.32 -13.42
N SER A 59 48.72 2.99 -14.45
CA SER A 59 48.26 1.65 -14.82
C SER A 59 49.44 0.74 -15.13
N GLU A 60 49.32 -0.55 -14.82
CA GLU A 60 49.90 -1.60 -15.67
C GLU A 60 49.19 -2.94 -15.42
N HIS A 61 48.61 -3.45 -16.51
CA HIS A 61 48.26 -4.84 -16.74
C HIS A 61 49.55 -5.67 -16.81
N GLU A 62 49.53 -6.91 -16.33
CA GLU A 62 50.10 -8.02 -17.11
C GLU A 62 49.61 -9.39 -16.65
N ASP A 63 49.30 -10.18 -17.67
CA ASP A 63 48.73 -11.51 -17.67
C ASP A 63 49.78 -12.62 -17.47
N ALA A 64 49.27 -13.74 -16.96
CA ALA A 64 49.60 -15.12 -17.34
C ALA A 64 51.05 -15.62 -17.35
N ALA A 65 51.32 -16.60 -16.48
CA ALA A 65 52.18 -17.73 -16.83
C ALA A 65 51.59 -19.05 -16.30
N ARG A 66 51.19 -19.92 -17.23
CA ARG A 66 50.90 -21.35 -17.00
C ARG A 66 52.22 -22.10 -16.92
N SER A 67 52.33 -23.03 -15.98
CA SER A 67 53.36 -24.07 -15.99
C SER A 67 52.76 -25.41 -15.56
N SER A 68 53.06 -26.42 -16.36
CA SER A 68 52.54 -27.77 -16.37
C SER A 68 53.35 -28.73 -15.48
N ALA A 69 52.61 -29.69 -14.91
CA ALA A 69 52.96 -31.11 -14.68
C ALA A 69 54.24 -31.48 -13.90
N SER A 70 54.07 -32.23 -12.80
CA SER A 70 54.53 -33.63 -12.79
C SER A 70 53.98 -34.42 -11.59
N ASP A 71 53.64 -35.65 -11.95
CA ASP A 71 53.07 -36.74 -11.20
C ASP A 71 54.08 -37.36 -10.22
N ARG A 72 53.72 -37.54 -8.94
CA ARG A 72 54.35 -38.53 -8.04
C ARG A 72 53.32 -39.09 -7.06
N ARG A 73 52.85 -40.30 -7.40
CA ARG A 73 52.13 -41.23 -6.53
C ARG A 73 52.99 -41.62 -5.31
N ALA A 74 52.48 -41.37 -4.11
CA ALA A 74 52.84 -42.09 -2.90
C ALA A 74 51.56 -42.35 -2.10
N GLY A 75 51.29 -43.62 -1.82
CA GLY A 75 50.07 -44.07 -1.15
C GLY A 75 49.92 -43.50 0.26
N ARG A 76 48.71 -43.06 0.59
CA ARG A 76 48.29 -42.77 1.95
C ARG A 76 46.92 -43.39 2.20
N ILE A 77 46.84 -43.98 3.39
CA ILE A 77 45.73 -44.72 4.00
C ILE A 77 44.46 -43.85 4.03
N PRO A 78 43.26 -44.37 3.77
CA PRO A 78 42.03 -43.57 3.81
C PRO A 78 41.67 -43.20 5.25
N ASP A 79 41.57 -41.90 5.50
CA ASP A 79 41.04 -41.28 6.71
C ASP A 79 39.50 -41.25 6.61
N PRO A 80 38.72 -41.77 7.57
CA PRO A 80 37.27 -41.76 7.51
C PRO A 80 36.73 -40.44 8.06
N ASP A 81 36.90 -39.36 7.31
CA ASP A 81 36.28 -38.06 7.60
C ASP A 81 35.52 -37.61 6.35
N HIS A 82 34.29 -38.13 6.20
CA HIS A 82 33.34 -37.67 5.19
C HIS A 82 32.89 -36.24 5.52
N ARG A 83 33.74 -35.26 5.23
CA ARG A 83 33.30 -33.88 5.01
C ARG A 83 32.61 -33.86 3.65
N ALA A 84 31.29 -33.79 3.66
CA ALA A 84 30.52 -33.48 2.46
C ALA A 84 31.11 -32.23 1.81
N ASP A 85 31.49 -32.33 0.53
CA ASP A 85 31.97 -31.23 -0.30
C ASP A 85 30.92 -30.11 -0.29
N ARG A 86 31.15 -29.04 0.49
CA ARG A 86 30.30 -27.84 0.43
C ARG A 86 30.69 -27.05 -0.83
N PRO A 87 29.75 -26.75 -1.74
CA PRO A 87 30.06 -25.92 -2.90
C PRO A 87 30.54 -24.54 -2.46
N ARG A 88 31.57 -24.01 -3.16
CA ARG A 88 32.17 -22.70 -2.83
C ARG A 88 31.14 -21.58 -3.07
N ALA A 89 31.27 -20.45 -2.37
CA ALA A 89 30.38 -19.28 -2.55
C ALA A 89 30.27 -18.80 -4.02
N GLN A 90 31.28 -19.10 -4.84
CA GLN A 90 31.29 -18.82 -6.27
C GLN A 90 30.40 -19.78 -7.09
N ASP A 91 30.32 -21.06 -6.72
CA ASP A 91 29.45 -22.06 -7.39
C ASP A 91 27.96 -21.80 -7.15
N ARG A 92 27.60 -21.15 -6.03
CA ARG A 92 26.21 -20.75 -5.74
C ARG A 92 25.78 -19.53 -6.56
N ARG A 93 26.70 -18.62 -6.89
CA ARG A 93 26.42 -17.46 -7.77
C ARG A 93 26.05 -17.87 -9.19
N GLU A 94 26.66 -18.92 -9.71
CA GLU A 94 26.35 -19.44 -11.06
C GLU A 94 25.01 -20.19 -11.13
N ARG A 95 24.43 -20.55 -9.98
CA ARG A 95 23.12 -21.23 -9.86
C ARG A 95 21.99 -20.34 -9.33
N SER A 96 22.23 -19.04 -9.18
CA SER A 96 21.23 -18.14 -8.61
C SER A 96 20.03 -17.94 -9.51
N THR A 97 18.85 -17.98 -8.92
CA THR A 97 17.59 -17.74 -9.64
C THR A 97 17.53 -16.30 -10.13
N SER A 98 17.03 -16.07 -11.35
CA SER A 98 16.82 -14.71 -11.83
C SER A 98 15.79 -13.99 -10.95
N TRP A 99 15.92 -12.67 -10.78
CA TRP A 99 15.00 -11.92 -9.91
C TRP A 99 13.50 -12.06 -10.29
N PRO A 100 13.10 -11.96 -11.57
CA PRO A 100 11.70 -12.16 -11.95
C PRO A 100 11.21 -13.58 -11.67
N GLU A 101 12.05 -14.58 -11.92
CA GLU A 101 11.71 -15.99 -11.68
C GLU A 101 11.57 -16.29 -10.19
N ALA A 102 12.42 -15.72 -9.33
CA ALA A 102 12.33 -15.86 -7.88
C ALA A 102 11.00 -15.32 -7.34
N ARG A 103 10.58 -14.13 -7.78
CA ARG A 103 9.26 -13.56 -7.43
C ARG A 103 8.12 -14.41 -7.94
N ALA A 104 8.20 -14.88 -9.18
CA ALA A 104 7.17 -15.70 -9.79
C ALA A 104 7.04 -17.06 -9.09
N LEU A 105 8.16 -17.67 -8.69
CA LEU A 105 8.18 -18.91 -7.93
C LEU A 105 7.56 -18.71 -6.54
N ALA A 106 7.98 -17.67 -5.80
CA ALA A 106 7.40 -17.33 -4.51
C ALA A 106 5.88 -17.11 -4.58
N ALA A 107 5.41 -16.34 -5.57
CA ALA A 107 3.97 -16.09 -5.78
C ALA A 107 3.18 -17.35 -6.08
N ARG A 108 3.73 -18.29 -6.88
CA ARG A 108 3.07 -19.56 -7.19
C ARG A 108 3.11 -20.53 -6.02
N SER A 109 4.20 -20.56 -5.26
CA SER A 109 4.34 -21.42 -4.08
C SER A 109 3.28 -21.12 -3.01
N GLY A 110 2.91 -19.85 -2.84
CA GLY A 110 1.86 -19.46 -1.90
C GLY A 110 0.44 -19.82 -2.34
N ARG A 111 0.20 -20.11 -3.63
CA ARG A 111 -1.12 -20.45 -4.15
C ARG A 111 -1.42 -21.93 -3.89
N GLY A 112 -2.03 -22.22 -2.75
CA GLY A 112 -2.57 -23.54 -2.43
C GLY A 112 -3.99 -23.73 -2.97
N ASP A 113 -4.34 -24.98 -3.33
CA ASP A 113 -5.70 -25.38 -3.71
C ASP A 113 -6.23 -26.43 -2.71
N PRO A 114 -7.42 -26.24 -2.09
CA PRO A 114 -8.28 -25.06 -2.15
C PRO A 114 -7.89 -23.96 -1.15
N VAL A 115 -8.17 -22.71 -1.53
CA VAL A 115 -8.02 -21.53 -0.67
C VAL A 115 -8.90 -21.70 0.57
N ARG A 116 -8.31 -21.57 1.77
CA ARG A 116 -9.07 -21.63 3.02
C ARG A 116 -10.05 -20.45 3.07
N VAL A 117 -11.31 -20.70 3.39
CA VAL A 117 -12.36 -19.68 3.48
C VAL A 117 -12.81 -19.51 4.92
N ARG A 118 -13.00 -18.26 5.34
CA ARG A 118 -13.57 -17.89 6.64
C ARG A 118 -14.60 -16.78 6.46
N HIS A 119 -15.80 -17.00 6.97
CA HIS A 119 -16.81 -15.94 7.04
C HIS A 119 -16.52 -15.01 8.22
N LEU A 120 -16.52 -13.71 7.95
CA LEU A 120 -16.32 -12.65 8.94
C LEU A 120 -17.46 -11.63 8.87
N PRO A 121 -17.92 -11.09 10.01
CA PRO A 121 -18.79 -9.92 10.00
C PRO A 121 -18.06 -8.70 9.41
N LEU A 122 -18.81 -7.74 8.86
CA LEU A 122 -18.21 -6.60 8.13
C LEU A 122 -17.22 -5.78 8.96
N ASP A 123 -17.47 -5.61 10.25
CA ASP A 123 -16.61 -4.87 11.19
C ASP A 123 -15.24 -5.53 11.43
N GLN A 124 -15.10 -6.82 11.09
CA GLN A 124 -13.86 -7.60 11.19
C GLN A 124 -13.22 -7.90 9.83
N ALA A 125 -13.88 -7.56 8.72
CA ALA A 125 -13.41 -7.91 7.38
C ALA A 125 -12.40 -6.90 6.79
N LEU A 126 -12.19 -5.73 7.42
CA LEU A 126 -11.27 -4.70 6.90
C LEU A 126 -9.86 -5.26 6.70
N GLY A 127 -9.30 -5.08 5.50
CA GLY A 127 -7.97 -5.56 5.11
C GLY A 127 -7.86 -7.08 4.95
N HIS A 128 -8.96 -7.83 5.01
CA HIS A 128 -9.00 -9.20 4.51
C HIS A 128 -9.17 -9.20 2.99
N VAL A 129 -9.06 -10.39 2.38
CA VAL A 129 -9.22 -10.59 0.94
C VAL A 129 -10.50 -11.39 0.71
N LEU A 130 -11.32 -10.98 -0.26
CA LEU A 130 -12.53 -11.72 -0.64
C LEU A 130 -12.15 -13.12 -1.15
N ALA A 131 -12.73 -14.16 -0.56
CA ALA A 131 -12.52 -15.54 -1.01
C ALA A 131 -13.35 -15.89 -2.25
N GLU A 132 -14.46 -15.19 -2.45
CA GLU A 132 -15.39 -15.37 -3.56
C GLU A 132 -15.78 -14.03 -4.17
N PRO A 133 -16.32 -14.00 -5.40
CA PRO A 133 -16.77 -12.76 -6.02
C PRO A 133 -17.93 -12.14 -5.23
N LEU A 134 -17.90 -10.82 -5.04
CA LEU A 134 -18.99 -10.06 -4.43
C LEU A 134 -20.08 -9.84 -5.49
N VAL A 135 -21.28 -10.36 -5.25
CA VAL A 135 -22.44 -10.22 -6.14
C VAL A 135 -23.53 -9.42 -5.43
N ALA A 136 -24.21 -8.51 -6.12
CA ALA A 136 -25.28 -7.72 -5.51
C ALA A 136 -26.48 -8.60 -5.07
N LEU A 137 -26.86 -8.57 -3.79
CA LEU A 137 -28.05 -9.32 -3.31
C LEU A 137 -29.35 -8.53 -3.52
N THR A 138 -29.23 -7.23 -3.74
CA THR A 138 -30.33 -6.31 -4.03
C THR A 138 -29.92 -5.31 -5.10
N ASP A 139 -30.90 -4.69 -5.75
CA ASP A 139 -30.67 -3.55 -6.64
C ASP A 139 -30.19 -2.34 -5.83
N LEU A 140 -29.33 -1.51 -6.43
CA LEU A 140 -28.84 -0.26 -5.86
C LEU A 140 -29.20 0.93 -6.76
N PRO A 141 -30.06 1.87 -6.31
CA PRO A 141 -30.94 1.76 -5.14
C PRO A 141 -32.01 0.66 -5.33
N PRO A 142 -32.62 0.14 -4.23
CA PRO A 142 -33.60 -0.95 -4.29
C PRO A 142 -34.97 -0.54 -4.84
N PHE A 143 -35.24 0.75 -4.95
CA PHE A 143 -36.45 1.34 -5.51
C PHE A 143 -36.15 2.74 -6.06
N ASP A 144 -37.05 3.28 -6.87
CA ASP A 144 -36.95 4.65 -7.37
C ASP A 144 -36.95 5.62 -6.19
N THR A 145 -35.94 6.49 -6.11
CA THR A 145 -35.78 7.45 -5.01
C THR A 145 -35.67 8.88 -5.51
N SER A 146 -36.12 9.82 -4.69
CA SER A 146 -35.90 11.24 -4.97
C SER A 146 -34.43 11.60 -4.80
N ALA A 147 -33.84 12.24 -5.81
CA ALA A 147 -32.48 12.76 -5.74
C ALA A 147 -32.37 14.06 -4.92
N MET A 148 -33.48 14.77 -4.72
CA MET A 148 -33.54 16.11 -4.16
C MET A 148 -34.74 16.31 -3.23
N ASP A 149 -34.70 17.33 -2.37
CA ASP A 149 -35.87 17.77 -1.61
C ASP A 149 -36.77 18.64 -2.48
N GLY A 150 -38.07 18.37 -2.49
CA GLY A 150 -38.97 19.10 -3.37
C GLY A 150 -40.38 18.55 -3.42
N TRP A 151 -40.92 18.48 -4.63
CA TRP A 151 -42.27 18.04 -4.94
C TRP A 151 -42.21 16.92 -5.96
N VAL A 152 -42.66 15.73 -5.59
CA VAL A 152 -42.92 14.69 -6.58
C VAL A 152 -44.23 15.03 -7.27
N VAL A 153 -44.23 14.98 -8.60
CA VAL A 153 -45.37 15.39 -9.43
C VAL A 153 -45.78 14.30 -10.40
N SER A 154 -47.07 14.24 -10.70
CA SER A 154 -47.60 13.38 -11.75
C SER A 154 -48.36 14.18 -12.82
N GLY A 155 -48.19 13.85 -14.10
CA GLY A 155 -48.82 14.52 -15.23
C GLY A 155 -48.33 15.97 -15.48
N PRO A 156 -48.98 16.71 -16.39
CA PRO A 156 -48.66 18.11 -16.67
C PRO A 156 -49.19 19.07 -15.58
N GLY A 157 -48.44 20.14 -15.32
CA GLY A 157 -48.81 21.16 -14.33
C GLY A 157 -49.73 22.27 -14.87
N PRO A 158 -50.17 23.19 -14.00
CA PRO A 158 -49.86 23.27 -12.57
C PRO A 158 -50.54 22.14 -11.77
N TRP A 159 -49.89 21.71 -10.70
CA TRP A 159 -50.32 20.52 -9.93
C TRP A 159 -51.07 20.91 -8.66
N THR A 160 -52.05 20.13 -8.23
CA THR A 160 -52.72 20.30 -6.94
C THR A 160 -51.83 19.74 -5.84
N VAL A 161 -51.51 20.56 -4.83
CA VAL A 161 -50.72 20.11 -3.69
C VAL A 161 -51.58 19.22 -2.78
N ARG A 162 -51.12 17.99 -2.55
CA ARG A 162 -51.77 17.00 -1.68
C ARG A 162 -50.91 16.73 -0.44
N GLU A 163 -51.57 16.33 0.63
CA GLU A 163 -50.91 15.68 1.76
C GLU A 163 -50.75 14.18 1.47
N PRO A 164 -49.67 13.54 1.92
CA PRO A 164 -49.48 12.11 1.73
C PRO A 164 -50.55 11.32 2.49
N THR A 165 -51.32 10.50 1.79
CA THR A 165 -52.14 9.43 2.40
C THR A 165 -51.24 8.23 2.68
N VAL A 166 -50.92 8.00 3.96
CA VAL A 166 -50.29 6.76 4.41
C VAL A 166 -51.34 5.67 4.37
N SER A 167 -51.16 4.65 3.54
CA SER A 167 -51.97 3.44 3.59
C SER A 167 -51.60 2.65 4.85
N GLU A 168 -52.59 2.26 5.67
CA GLU A 168 -52.38 1.53 6.94
C GLU A 168 -51.73 0.14 6.77
N GLU A 169 -51.59 -0.36 5.55
CA GLU A 169 -51.06 -1.69 5.22
C GLU A 169 -49.51 -1.82 5.30
N GLY A 170 -48.79 -0.77 5.73
CA GLY A 170 -47.32 -0.77 5.81
C GLY A 170 -46.71 -1.03 7.20
N LEU A 171 -47.51 -1.29 8.24
CA LEU A 171 -47.03 -1.46 9.62
C LEU A 171 -46.73 -2.90 10.03
N GLU A 172 -47.09 -3.90 9.23
CA GLU A 172 -46.79 -5.31 9.52
C GLU A 172 -45.49 -5.73 8.84
N GLY A 173 -44.36 -5.41 9.50
CA GLY A 173 -43.03 -5.82 9.01
C GLY A 173 -41.84 -5.45 9.90
N ALA A 174 -42.03 -4.65 10.95
CA ALA A 174 -41.01 -4.41 11.96
C ALA A 174 -41.06 -5.52 13.03
N GLY A 175 -40.46 -6.68 12.71
CA GLY A 175 -40.20 -7.72 13.69
C GLY A 175 -39.08 -7.31 14.66
N ASP A 176 -39.41 -7.30 15.95
CA ASP A 176 -38.54 -7.27 17.13
C ASP A 176 -37.58 -6.07 17.30
N ALA A 177 -38.14 -4.87 17.43
CA ALA A 177 -37.55 -3.84 18.27
C ALA A 177 -38.31 -3.84 19.60
N GLY A 178 -37.60 -4.09 20.71
CA GLY A 178 -38.17 -4.14 22.06
C GLY A 178 -39.00 -2.91 22.44
N PRO A 179 -39.79 -2.98 23.53
CA PRO A 179 -40.84 -2.00 23.83
C PRO A 179 -40.24 -0.60 23.97
N GLY A 180 -40.49 0.24 22.96
CA GLY A 180 -40.13 1.66 22.99
C GLY A 180 -40.87 2.40 24.11
N PRO A 181 -40.30 3.51 24.62
CA PRO A 181 -40.88 4.25 25.73
C PRO A 181 -42.28 4.79 25.36
N SER A 182 -43.20 4.73 26.33
CA SER A 182 -44.57 5.23 26.18
C SER A 182 -44.61 6.67 25.64
N PRO A 183 -45.61 7.02 24.81
CA PRO A 183 -45.70 8.32 24.18
C PRO A 183 -45.87 9.44 25.22
N ASP A 184 -45.01 10.46 25.13
CA ASP A 184 -45.07 11.67 25.94
C ASP A 184 -46.38 12.44 25.67
N PRO A 185 -47.25 12.66 26.67
CA PRO A 185 -48.52 13.39 26.49
C PRO A 185 -48.34 14.89 26.22
N GLY A 186 -47.09 15.40 26.13
CA GLY A 186 -46.75 16.79 25.85
C GLY A 186 -46.38 17.14 24.40
N ALA A 187 -46.45 16.21 23.44
CA ALA A 187 -46.00 16.44 22.06
C ALA A 187 -46.89 17.47 21.33
N LYS A 188 -46.47 18.74 21.34
CA LYS A 188 -47.03 19.82 20.52
C LYS A 188 -47.02 19.39 19.04
N SER A 189 -48.15 19.57 18.33
CA SER A 189 -48.26 19.22 16.91
C SER A 189 -47.08 19.79 16.12
N ARG A 190 -46.30 18.92 15.45
CA ARG A 190 -45.19 19.36 14.60
C ARG A 190 -45.73 20.34 13.56
N PRO A 191 -45.01 21.46 13.28
CA PRO A 191 -45.47 22.44 12.30
C PRO A 191 -45.68 21.79 10.93
N VAL A 192 -46.66 22.28 10.17
CA VAL A 192 -47.13 21.81 8.84
C VAL A 192 -46.01 21.60 7.80
N ARG A 193 -44.79 22.08 8.07
CA ARG A 193 -43.60 21.91 7.24
C ARG A 193 -43.05 20.47 7.17
N ASP A 194 -43.46 19.59 8.09
CA ASP A 194 -43.03 18.18 8.15
C ASP A 194 -43.97 17.18 7.45
N ARG A 195 -44.97 17.65 6.70
CA ARG A 195 -45.92 16.76 5.99
C ARG A 195 -45.44 16.50 4.56
N GLY A 196 -44.86 15.33 4.32
CA GLY A 196 -44.37 14.89 3.01
C GLY A 196 -43.93 13.42 3.03
N ILE A 197 -43.59 12.88 1.87
CA ILE A 197 -43.01 11.54 1.76
C ILE A 197 -41.55 11.64 2.20
N LEU A 198 -41.21 10.92 3.27
CA LEU A 198 -39.88 10.92 3.88
C LEU A 198 -39.13 9.62 3.56
N ALA A 199 -37.81 9.66 3.64
CA ALA A 199 -36.98 8.45 3.57
C ALA A 199 -37.26 7.53 4.77
N GLY A 200 -37.09 6.22 4.59
CA GLY A 200 -37.31 5.22 5.64
C GLY A 200 -38.77 4.81 5.86
N HIS A 201 -39.72 5.36 5.12
CA HIS A 201 -41.12 4.95 5.15
C HIS A 201 -41.47 4.02 3.97
N GLY A 202 -42.56 3.27 4.13
CA GLY A 202 -43.07 2.33 3.13
C GLY A 202 -43.52 2.99 1.82
N ALA A 203 -44.05 2.16 0.90
CA ALA A 203 -44.54 2.64 -0.38
C ALA A 203 -45.63 3.72 -0.18
N PRO A 204 -45.45 4.94 -0.69
CA PRO A 204 -46.55 5.91 -0.68
C PRO A 204 -47.64 5.46 -1.66
N ALA A 205 -48.88 5.86 -1.39
CA ALA A 205 -49.99 5.66 -2.31
C ALA A 205 -49.66 6.29 -3.69
N ARG A 206 -50.22 5.70 -4.75
CA ARG A 206 -50.12 6.22 -6.12
C ARG A 206 -50.49 7.70 -6.17
N LEU A 207 -49.69 8.49 -6.89
CA LEU A 207 -49.96 9.91 -7.11
C LEU A 207 -50.83 10.09 -8.36
N PRO A 208 -52.06 10.64 -8.26
CA PRO A 208 -52.88 10.90 -9.43
C PRO A 208 -52.27 11.95 -10.35
N ASP A 209 -52.55 11.84 -11.65
CA ASP A 209 -52.19 12.86 -12.64
C ASP A 209 -52.73 14.24 -12.23
N GLY A 210 -51.88 15.26 -12.33
CA GLY A 210 -52.20 16.63 -11.95
C GLY A 210 -52.03 16.92 -10.46
N ASP A 211 -51.55 15.97 -9.65
CA ASP A 211 -51.25 16.18 -8.23
C ASP A 211 -49.73 16.26 -7.95
N ALA A 212 -49.39 16.89 -6.83
CA ALA A 212 -48.04 17.00 -6.31
C ALA A 212 -48.01 16.74 -4.80
N ILE A 213 -46.98 16.02 -4.32
CA ILE A 213 -46.75 15.78 -2.90
C ILE A 213 -45.32 16.21 -2.55
N ARG A 214 -45.13 16.79 -1.37
CA ARG A 214 -43.79 17.13 -0.89
C ARG A 214 -42.99 15.85 -0.64
N ILE A 215 -41.75 15.81 -1.10
CA ILE A 215 -40.87 14.64 -0.99
C ILE A 215 -39.48 15.04 -0.51
N ALA A 216 -38.89 14.22 0.34
CA ALA A 216 -37.52 14.37 0.81
C ALA A 216 -36.55 13.53 -0.05
N THR A 217 -35.28 13.92 -0.04
CA THR A 217 -34.18 13.17 -0.67
C THR A 217 -34.12 11.75 -0.11
N GLY A 218 -33.93 10.76 -0.98
CA GLY A 218 -33.90 9.33 -0.62
C GLY A 218 -35.28 8.71 -0.36
N ALA A 219 -36.35 9.50 -0.33
CA ALA A 219 -37.70 8.97 -0.20
C ALA A 219 -38.14 8.24 -1.46
N ARG A 220 -38.97 7.20 -1.28
CA ARG A 220 -39.48 6.38 -2.38
C ARG A 220 -40.45 7.17 -3.25
N ILE A 221 -40.28 7.07 -4.56
CA ILE A 221 -41.17 7.69 -5.55
C ILE A 221 -42.52 6.94 -5.57
N PRO A 222 -43.68 7.64 -5.49
CA PRO A 222 -44.99 7.06 -5.74
C PRO A 222 -45.09 6.39 -7.10
N ALA A 223 -45.89 5.31 -7.17
CA ALA A 223 -46.19 4.68 -8.45
C ALA A 223 -46.76 5.73 -9.43
N ASP A 224 -46.25 5.68 -10.66
CA ASP A 224 -46.64 6.51 -11.82
C ASP A 224 -46.36 8.02 -11.68
N ALA A 225 -45.61 8.44 -10.66
CA ALA A 225 -45.06 9.79 -10.63
C ALA A 225 -43.98 9.97 -11.70
N ASN A 226 -43.94 11.14 -12.34
CA ASN A 226 -43.14 11.35 -13.54
C ASN A 226 -41.85 12.14 -13.28
N ALA A 227 -41.77 12.92 -12.20
CA ALA A 227 -40.66 13.84 -11.96
C ALA A 227 -40.62 14.32 -10.50
N VAL A 228 -39.46 14.80 -10.07
CA VAL A 228 -39.32 15.62 -8.87
C VAL A 228 -38.99 17.06 -9.26
N ILE A 229 -39.64 18.03 -8.63
CA ILE A 229 -39.34 19.47 -8.77
C ILE A 229 -38.66 19.91 -7.47
N ARG A 230 -37.39 20.29 -7.57
CA ARG A 230 -36.62 20.87 -6.45
C ARG A 230 -37.38 21.99 -5.75
N SER A 231 -37.27 22.07 -4.42
CA SER A 231 -38.00 23.04 -3.59
C SER A 231 -37.83 24.48 -4.07
N GLU A 232 -36.62 24.86 -4.48
CA GLU A 232 -36.26 26.18 -5.01
C GLU A 232 -36.80 26.46 -6.42
N HIS A 233 -37.26 25.43 -7.13
CA HIS A 233 -37.85 25.51 -8.47
C HIS A 233 -39.38 25.38 -8.45
N GLY A 234 -39.97 25.06 -7.31
CA GLY A 234 -41.41 25.02 -7.10
C GLY A 234 -41.92 26.28 -6.40
N ARG A 235 -43.01 26.86 -6.91
CA ARG A 235 -43.74 27.95 -6.24
C ARG A 235 -45.16 27.49 -5.96
N VAL A 236 -45.55 27.46 -4.69
CA VAL A 236 -46.92 27.16 -4.27
C VAL A 236 -47.74 28.46 -4.25
N ASP A 237 -48.88 28.45 -4.91
CA ASP A 237 -49.95 29.44 -4.75
C ASP A 237 -50.88 28.96 -3.63
N GLU A 238 -50.66 29.43 -2.40
CA GLU A 238 -51.41 28.99 -1.22
C GLU A 238 -52.91 29.28 -1.32
N ALA A 239 -53.30 30.35 -2.03
CA ALA A 239 -54.71 30.71 -2.19
C ALA A 239 -55.48 29.69 -3.06
N LYS A 240 -54.77 28.98 -3.96
CA LYS A 240 -55.35 27.99 -4.88
C LYS A 240 -54.94 26.55 -4.56
N GLY A 241 -53.96 26.35 -3.67
CA GLY A 241 -53.37 25.04 -3.40
C GLY A 241 -52.64 24.45 -4.61
N LEU A 242 -52.11 25.29 -5.51
CA LEU A 242 -51.46 24.85 -6.75
C LEU A 242 -49.95 25.04 -6.70
N LEU A 243 -49.21 24.07 -7.24
CA LEU A 243 -47.77 24.12 -7.46
C LEU A 243 -47.46 24.51 -8.91
N HIS A 244 -46.62 25.53 -9.06
CA HIS A 244 -46.08 25.97 -10.34
C HIS A 244 -44.56 25.70 -10.40
N ALA A 245 -44.11 25.09 -11.50
CA ALA A 245 -42.69 24.97 -11.79
C ALA A 245 -42.15 26.28 -12.36
N ARG A 246 -40.97 26.71 -11.90
CA ARG A 246 -40.25 27.87 -12.48
C ARG A 246 -39.67 27.58 -13.87
N TYR A 247 -39.37 26.31 -14.13
CA TYR A 247 -38.77 25.82 -15.36
C TYR A 247 -39.59 24.65 -15.93
N ARG A 248 -39.29 24.25 -17.17
CA ARG A 248 -39.88 23.04 -17.76
C ARG A 248 -39.46 21.81 -16.94
N VAL A 249 -40.44 20.95 -16.65
CA VAL A 249 -40.24 19.66 -15.95
C VAL A 249 -40.12 18.56 -17.00
N ASN A 250 -39.00 17.84 -16.99
CA ASN A 250 -38.79 16.70 -17.87
C ASN A 250 -39.14 15.39 -17.14
N PRO A 251 -39.74 14.39 -17.83
CA PRO A 251 -39.94 13.07 -17.25
C PRO A 251 -38.62 12.44 -16.77
N GLY A 252 -38.64 11.81 -15.60
CA GLY A 252 -37.50 11.18 -14.94
C GLY A 252 -36.55 12.14 -14.24
N GLN A 253 -36.74 13.47 -14.32
CA GLN A 253 -35.83 14.42 -13.68
C GLN A 253 -35.81 14.22 -12.16
N ASP A 254 -34.61 14.34 -11.57
CA ASP A 254 -34.35 14.23 -10.13
C ASP A 254 -34.93 12.95 -9.48
N ILE A 255 -35.16 11.90 -10.28
CA ILE A 255 -35.46 10.54 -9.83
C ILE A 255 -34.22 9.69 -10.07
N ARG A 256 -33.78 8.96 -9.05
CA ARG A 256 -32.76 7.90 -9.16
C ARG A 256 -33.49 6.57 -9.36
N PRO A 257 -33.48 6.00 -10.57
CA PRO A 257 -34.20 4.75 -10.83
C PRO A 257 -33.63 3.60 -10.01
N ARG A 258 -34.49 2.63 -9.69
CA ARG A 258 -34.09 1.34 -9.13
C ARG A 258 -32.99 0.69 -9.97
N GLY A 259 -31.95 0.21 -9.30
CA GLY A 259 -30.85 -0.50 -9.94
C GLY A 259 -30.02 0.35 -10.90
N GLN A 260 -29.99 1.67 -10.70
CA GLN A 260 -29.16 2.59 -11.49
C GLN A 260 -27.67 2.29 -11.36
N GLU A 261 -27.21 1.85 -10.18
CA GLU A 261 -25.81 1.48 -9.93
C GLU A 261 -25.57 0.00 -10.25
N CYS A 262 -26.41 -0.90 -9.73
CA CYS A 262 -26.40 -2.32 -10.07
C CYS A 262 -27.75 -2.99 -9.84
N ARG A 263 -27.97 -4.12 -10.51
CA ARG A 263 -29.10 -5.03 -10.27
C ARG A 263 -28.68 -6.22 -9.43
N SER A 264 -29.66 -6.82 -8.77
CA SER A 264 -29.51 -8.07 -8.04
C SER A 264 -28.93 -9.15 -8.96
N GLY A 265 -27.88 -9.81 -8.53
CA GLY A 265 -27.14 -10.81 -9.30
C GLY A 265 -25.96 -10.24 -10.11
N ASP A 266 -25.79 -8.93 -10.21
CA ASP A 266 -24.63 -8.34 -10.90
C ASP A 266 -23.34 -8.59 -10.11
N LEU A 267 -22.27 -8.94 -10.82
CA LEU A 267 -20.92 -9.04 -10.25
C LEU A 267 -20.41 -7.63 -9.91
N LEU A 268 -20.14 -7.38 -8.64
CA LEU A 268 -19.61 -6.10 -8.15
C LEU A 268 -18.09 -6.11 -8.10
N LEU A 269 -17.49 -7.12 -7.45
CA LEU A 269 -16.04 -7.25 -7.28
C LEU A 269 -15.60 -8.71 -7.46
N PRO A 270 -14.44 -8.97 -8.07
CA PRO A 270 -13.92 -10.32 -8.19
C PRO A 270 -13.41 -10.86 -6.85
N ALA A 271 -13.32 -12.19 -6.74
CA ALA A 271 -12.54 -12.84 -5.68
C ALA A 271 -11.08 -12.36 -5.72
N GLY A 272 -10.43 -12.34 -4.56
CA GLY A 272 -9.07 -11.83 -4.40
C GLY A 272 -8.96 -10.30 -4.25
N THR A 273 -10.09 -9.60 -4.19
CA THR A 273 -10.13 -8.15 -3.90
C THR A 273 -9.88 -7.90 -2.41
N VAL A 274 -9.02 -6.94 -2.08
CA VAL A 274 -8.79 -6.49 -0.70
C VAL A 274 -9.99 -5.68 -0.21
N VAL A 275 -10.49 -6.01 0.97
CA VAL A 275 -11.61 -5.31 1.63
C VAL A 275 -11.13 -3.98 2.20
N THR A 276 -11.37 -2.90 1.46
CA THR A 276 -11.14 -1.51 1.89
C THR A 276 -12.39 -0.91 2.53
N PRO A 277 -12.33 0.30 3.14
CA PRO A 277 -13.52 0.96 3.67
C PRO A 277 -14.62 1.17 2.61
N ALA A 278 -14.24 1.46 1.36
CA ALA A 278 -15.19 1.60 0.26
C ALA A 278 -15.84 0.25 -0.11
N VAL A 279 -15.07 -0.84 -0.11
CA VAL A 279 -15.59 -2.19 -0.34
C VAL A 279 -16.56 -2.59 0.77
N LEU A 280 -16.28 -2.25 2.04
CA LEU A 280 -17.22 -2.48 3.16
C LEU A 280 -18.55 -1.74 2.95
N GLY A 281 -18.49 -0.47 2.55
CA GLY A 281 -19.68 0.32 2.25
C GLY A 281 -20.51 -0.27 1.10
N LEU A 282 -19.85 -0.64 0.00
CA LEU A 282 -20.50 -1.28 -1.14
C LEU A 282 -21.13 -2.64 -0.75
N THR A 283 -20.41 -3.43 0.04
CA THR A 283 -20.87 -4.74 0.53
C THR A 283 -22.12 -4.60 1.40
N ALA A 284 -22.13 -3.66 2.33
CA ALA A 284 -23.29 -3.38 3.17
C ALA A 284 -24.48 -2.88 2.33
N ALA A 285 -24.23 -1.97 1.38
CA ALA A 285 -25.27 -1.48 0.47
C ALA A 285 -25.87 -2.63 -0.35
N ALA A 286 -25.01 -3.53 -0.86
CA ALA A 286 -25.39 -4.72 -1.62
C ALA A 286 -26.16 -5.79 -0.80
N GLY A 287 -26.30 -5.61 0.52
CA GLY A 287 -27.17 -6.42 1.38
C GLY A 287 -26.46 -7.48 2.24
N TYR A 288 -25.13 -7.44 2.37
CA TYR A 288 -24.38 -8.41 3.18
C TYR A 288 -24.17 -7.93 4.61
N ASP A 289 -24.29 -8.85 5.58
CA ASP A 289 -23.88 -8.64 6.99
C ASP A 289 -22.46 -9.17 7.29
N GLY A 290 -21.89 -9.94 6.35
CA GLY A 290 -20.57 -10.54 6.46
C GLY A 290 -20.04 -11.02 5.12
N LEU A 291 -18.75 -11.32 5.06
CA LEU A 291 -18.02 -11.68 3.85
C LEU A 291 -17.31 -13.02 4.00
N ALA A 292 -17.31 -13.83 2.95
CA ALA A 292 -16.36 -14.92 2.81
C ALA A 292 -14.97 -14.36 2.48
N THR A 293 -14.00 -14.61 3.35
CA THR A 293 -12.65 -14.06 3.24
C THR A 293 -11.57 -15.13 3.34
N VAL A 294 -10.39 -14.84 2.79
CA VAL A 294 -9.20 -15.65 3.00
C VAL A 294 -8.61 -15.31 4.38
N PRO A 295 -8.27 -16.31 5.22
CA PRO A 295 -7.54 -16.08 6.46
C PRO A 295 -6.21 -15.37 6.19
N ARG A 296 -5.86 -14.42 7.05
CA ARG A 296 -4.56 -13.77 6.98
C ARG A 296 -3.45 -14.79 7.29
N PRO A 297 -2.38 -14.86 6.48
CA PRO A 297 -1.25 -15.75 6.76
C PRO A 297 -0.63 -15.44 8.12
N ARG A 298 -0.33 -16.47 8.90
CA ARG A 298 0.42 -16.35 10.16
C ARG A 298 1.90 -16.34 9.85
N VAL A 299 2.63 -15.41 10.46
CA VAL A 299 4.06 -15.24 10.24
C VAL A 299 4.82 -15.19 11.55
N ASP A 300 5.83 -16.05 11.67
CA ASP A 300 6.82 -15.98 12.74
C ASP A 300 8.10 -15.29 12.26
N VAL A 301 8.72 -14.49 13.13
CA VAL A 301 9.95 -13.76 12.83
C VAL A 301 11.06 -14.22 13.76
N LEU A 302 12.13 -14.77 13.20
CA LEU A 302 13.32 -15.21 13.91
C LEU A 302 14.50 -14.27 13.58
N VAL A 303 14.98 -13.57 14.60
CA VAL A 303 16.15 -12.69 14.49
C VAL A 303 17.38 -13.46 14.92
N LEU A 304 18.30 -13.74 13.99
CA LEU A 304 19.51 -14.54 14.22
C LEU A 304 20.73 -13.63 14.37
N GLY A 305 21.60 -13.95 15.33
CA GLY A 305 22.92 -13.33 15.49
C GLY A 305 23.26 -13.01 16.94
N ASP A 306 24.38 -13.54 17.42
CA ASP A 306 24.92 -13.28 18.76
C ASP A 306 25.42 -11.83 18.91
N GLU A 307 25.70 -11.15 17.80
CA GLU A 307 26.18 -9.77 17.77
C GLU A 307 25.09 -8.72 18.02
N LEU A 308 23.82 -9.13 18.07
CA LEU A 308 22.68 -8.23 18.03
C LEU A 308 22.24 -7.75 19.42
N LEU A 309 22.49 -6.46 19.68
CA LEU A 309 21.93 -5.76 20.83
C LEU A 309 20.45 -5.48 20.64
N THR A 310 19.68 -5.62 21.73
CA THR A 310 18.25 -5.26 21.77
C THR A 310 18.01 -3.81 22.16
N SER A 311 19.07 -3.07 22.49
CA SER A 311 19.30 -2.35 23.74
C SER A 311 20.47 -1.38 23.58
N GLY A 312 20.38 -0.09 23.91
CA GLY A 312 21.54 0.83 23.90
C GLY A 312 22.22 1.09 22.54
N LEU A 313 23.46 1.59 22.63
CA LEU A 313 24.36 1.91 21.52
C LEU A 313 25.24 0.69 21.16
N PRO A 314 25.73 0.56 19.91
CA PRO A 314 26.75 -0.43 19.53
C PRO A 314 28.06 -0.28 20.33
N TYR A 315 28.69 -1.40 20.69
CA TYR A 315 30.00 -1.44 21.36
C TYR A 315 30.66 -2.82 21.16
N ASP A 316 31.99 -2.89 21.23
CA ASP A 316 32.78 -4.15 21.23
C ASP A 316 32.40 -5.19 20.16
N GLY A 317 32.06 -4.73 18.95
CA GLY A 317 31.65 -5.62 17.84
C GLY A 317 30.17 -6.00 17.84
N LEU A 318 29.42 -5.62 18.87
CA LEU A 318 27.97 -5.78 18.95
C LEU A 318 27.26 -4.58 18.27
N ILE A 319 26.25 -4.88 17.45
CA ILE A 319 25.48 -3.89 16.70
C ILE A 319 24.02 -3.90 17.13
N ARG A 320 23.31 -2.78 16.95
CA ARG A 320 21.89 -2.71 17.30
C ARG A 320 21.05 -3.44 16.25
N ASP A 321 20.15 -4.32 16.70
CA ASP A 321 19.14 -4.92 15.85
C ASP A 321 18.24 -3.83 15.23
N ALA A 322 18.36 -3.68 13.90
CA ALA A 322 17.56 -2.78 13.10
C ALA A 322 16.45 -3.51 12.31
N LEU A 323 16.50 -4.83 12.20
CA LEU A 323 15.59 -5.62 11.38
C LEU A 323 14.37 -6.08 12.18
N GLY A 324 14.56 -6.55 13.41
CA GLY A 324 13.50 -6.99 14.30
C GLY A 324 12.38 -5.95 14.48
N PRO A 325 12.70 -4.67 14.75
CA PRO A 325 11.68 -3.61 14.86
C PRO A 325 10.98 -3.28 13.53
N MET A 326 11.62 -3.54 12.39
CA MET A 326 11.15 -3.13 11.05
C MET A 326 10.26 -4.19 10.39
N ILE A 327 10.65 -5.47 10.48
CA ILE A 327 10.03 -6.56 9.71
C ILE A 327 8.58 -6.83 10.15
N GLY A 328 8.32 -6.84 11.47
CA GLY A 328 6.98 -7.13 12.00
C GLY A 328 5.91 -6.17 11.46
N PRO A 329 6.06 -4.84 11.63
CA PRO A 329 5.15 -3.85 11.05
C PRO A 329 5.01 -3.97 9.52
N TRP A 330 6.10 -4.26 8.81
CA TRP A 330 6.09 -4.42 7.35
C TRP A 330 5.20 -5.59 6.91
N LEU A 331 5.39 -6.76 7.51
CA LEU A 331 4.60 -7.95 7.21
C LEU A 331 3.12 -7.75 7.58
N ARG A 332 2.80 -7.01 8.65
CA ARG A 332 1.42 -6.62 8.98
C ARG A 332 0.80 -5.70 7.92
N ALA A 333 1.58 -4.76 7.38
CA ALA A 333 1.13 -3.89 6.30
C ALA A 333 0.87 -4.68 4.99
N LEU A 334 1.56 -5.81 4.80
CA LEU A 334 1.29 -6.79 3.74
C LEU A 334 0.09 -7.72 4.05
N GLY A 335 -0.65 -7.48 5.13
CA GLY A 335 -1.86 -8.23 5.48
C GLY A 335 -1.64 -9.49 6.30
N ALA A 336 -0.43 -9.73 6.84
CA ALA A 336 -0.14 -10.90 7.67
C ALA A 336 -0.50 -10.70 9.16
N ASN A 337 -0.77 -11.81 9.85
CA ASN A 337 -0.79 -11.85 11.31
C ASN A 337 0.58 -12.26 11.85
N VAL A 338 1.29 -11.34 12.49
CA VAL A 338 2.71 -11.50 12.81
C VAL A 338 2.94 -11.62 14.31
N SER A 339 3.59 -12.70 14.72
CA SER A 339 4.00 -12.93 16.10
C SER A 339 5.10 -11.96 16.54
N SER A 340 5.40 -11.94 17.84
CA SER A 340 6.50 -11.11 18.34
C SER A 340 7.84 -11.71 17.90
N PRO A 341 8.81 -10.90 17.43
CA PRO A 341 10.10 -11.43 16.97
C PRO A 341 10.80 -12.23 18.07
N GLN A 342 11.13 -13.48 17.77
CA GLN A 342 11.94 -14.34 18.61
C GLN A 342 13.42 -14.16 18.24
N ARG A 343 14.25 -13.93 19.24
CA ARG A 343 15.70 -13.79 19.06
C ARG A 343 16.37 -15.11 19.33
N LEU A 344 17.23 -15.52 18.43
CA LEU A 344 18.03 -16.73 18.55
C LEU A 344 19.49 -16.33 18.37
N GLY A 345 20.34 -16.85 19.24
CA GLY A 345 21.78 -16.81 19.01
C GLY A 345 22.18 -17.74 17.86
N ASP A 346 23.49 -17.87 17.66
CA ASP A 346 24.09 -18.78 16.67
C ASP A 346 24.02 -20.26 17.15
N ASP A 347 22.80 -20.74 17.45
CA ASP A 347 22.49 -22.09 17.93
C ASP A 347 21.57 -22.82 16.95
N ALA A 348 22.15 -23.77 16.19
CA ALA A 348 21.44 -24.60 15.24
C ALA A 348 20.32 -25.45 15.89
N ALA A 349 20.50 -25.92 17.13
CA ALA A 349 19.48 -26.69 17.82
C ALA A 349 18.29 -25.82 18.25
N ALA A 350 18.56 -24.57 18.66
CA ALA A 350 17.51 -23.60 18.94
C ALA A 350 16.74 -23.20 17.68
N LEU A 351 17.43 -22.96 16.57
CA LEU A 351 16.80 -22.70 15.26
C LEU A 351 15.94 -23.88 14.81
N ARG A 352 16.46 -25.11 14.91
CA ARG A 352 15.70 -26.32 14.56
C ARG A 352 14.40 -26.43 15.36
N ARG A 353 14.47 -26.25 16.69
CA ARG A 353 13.28 -26.27 17.55
C ARG A 353 12.28 -25.19 17.15
N ALA A 354 12.74 -23.94 16.97
CA ALA A 354 11.87 -22.83 16.58
C ALA A 354 11.16 -23.08 15.23
N LEU A 355 11.83 -23.71 14.27
CA LEU A 355 11.23 -24.08 12.99
C LEU A 355 10.25 -25.25 13.10
N THR A 356 10.53 -26.27 13.92
CA THR A 356 9.65 -27.44 14.09
C THR A 356 8.41 -27.15 14.94
N ASP A 357 8.52 -26.26 15.93
CA ASP A 357 7.44 -25.93 16.86
C ASP A 357 6.48 -24.85 16.31
N SER A 358 6.83 -24.21 15.19
CA SER A 358 6.02 -23.14 14.59
C SER A 358 4.77 -23.71 13.88
N ASP A 359 3.62 -23.07 14.15
CA ASP A 359 2.35 -23.32 13.48
C ASP A 359 1.98 -22.22 12.45
N ALA A 360 2.97 -21.40 12.08
CA ALA A 360 2.83 -20.34 11.11
C ALA A 360 2.69 -20.87 9.67
N ASP A 361 2.17 -20.05 8.77
CA ASP A 361 2.19 -20.37 7.33
C ASP A 361 3.56 -20.02 6.72
N LEU A 362 4.25 -19.04 7.31
CA LEU A 362 5.57 -18.55 6.92
C LEU A 362 6.43 -18.25 8.16
N VAL A 363 7.69 -18.69 8.13
CA VAL A 363 8.73 -18.24 9.06
C VAL A 363 9.73 -17.36 8.32
N VAL A 364 9.99 -16.16 8.84
CA VAL A 364 10.99 -15.23 8.30
C VAL A 364 12.21 -15.22 9.22
N THR A 365 13.39 -15.53 8.68
CA THR A 365 14.65 -15.39 9.43
C THR A 365 15.42 -14.15 8.99
N THR A 366 16.17 -13.52 9.89
CA THR A 366 17.10 -12.43 9.55
C THR A 366 18.53 -12.86 9.81
N GLY A 367 19.40 -12.76 8.81
CA GLY A 367 20.79 -13.21 8.94
C GLY A 367 20.93 -14.73 8.73
N GLY A 368 22.17 -15.22 8.85
CA GLY A 368 22.48 -16.65 8.74
C GLY A 368 22.28 -17.30 7.36
N THR A 369 22.08 -16.50 6.30
CA THR A 369 21.76 -16.99 4.94
C THR A 369 22.92 -16.90 3.95
N ALA A 370 24.03 -16.24 4.30
CA ALA A 370 25.19 -16.14 3.43
C ALA A 370 26.15 -17.31 3.66
N ALA A 371 26.80 -17.79 2.60
CA ALA A 371 27.85 -18.81 2.71
C ALA A 371 28.99 -18.31 3.60
N GLY A 372 29.06 -18.81 4.83
CA GLY A 372 30.00 -18.38 5.86
C GLY A 372 29.99 -19.29 7.08
N PRO A 373 30.87 -19.04 8.06
CA PRO A 373 30.97 -19.86 9.27
C PRO A 373 29.71 -19.80 10.16
N VAL A 374 28.88 -18.77 9.99
CA VAL A 374 27.64 -18.51 10.73
C VAL A 374 26.37 -18.85 9.93
N ASP A 375 26.51 -19.64 8.86
CA ASP A 375 25.37 -20.16 8.09
C ASP A 375 24.72 -21.33 8.85
N HIS A 376 23.80 -20.99 9.75
CA HIS A 376 23.02 -21.97 10.51
C HIS A 376 21.72 -22.36 9.79
N VAL A 377 21.26 -21.58 8.82
CA VAL A 377 19.96 -21.79 8.18
C VAL A 377 20.03 -22.98 7.20
N HIS A 378 21.02 -23.04 6.30
CA HIS A 378 21.08 -24.13 5.33
C HIS A 378 21.28 -25.52 5.95
N PRO A 379 22.19 -25.71 6.94
CA PRO A 379 22.35 -27.01 7.59
C PRO A 379 21.06 -27.47 8.27
N VAL A 380 20.39 -26.59 9.02
CA VAL A 380 19.15 -26.94 9.73
C VAL A 380 18.03 -27.28 8.74
N LEU A 381 17.88 -26.52 7.66
CA LEU A 381 16.89 -26.83 6.61
C LEU A 381 17.17 -28.19 5.95
N SER A 382 18.45 -28.50 5.68
CA SER A 382 18.84 -29.80 5.12
C SER A 382 18.56 -30.96 6.09
N GLU A 383 18.80 -30.77 7.39
CA GLU A 383 18.51 -31.78 8.42
C GLU A 383 17.00 -32.04 8.57
N LEU A 384 16.19 -31.00 8.44
CA LEU A 384 14.74 -31.09 8.47
C LEU A 384 14.14 -31.63 7.15
N GLY A 385 14.96 -31.88 6.13
CA GLY A 385 14.49 -32.36 4.82
C GLY A 385 13.71 -31.31 4.03
N ALA A 386 13.92 -30.02 4.31
CA ALA A 386 13.23 -28.93 3.63
C ALA A 386 13.62 -28.89 2.14
N GLU A 387 12.64 -28.63 1.29
CA GLU A 387 12.85 -28.35 -0.12
C GLU A 387 13.30 -26.90 -0.30
N LEU A 388 14.51 -26.69 -0.83
CA LEU A 388 15.00 -25.37 -1.22
C LEU A 388 14.43 -24.99 -2.60
N LEU A 389 13.50 -24.03 -2.60
CA LEU A 389 12.85 -23.52 -3.81
C LEU A 389 13.70 -22.41 -4.46
N VAL A 390 14.32 -21.56 -3.64
CA VAL A 390 15.27 -20.52 -4.06
C VAL A 390 16.47 -20.56 -3.11
N ASP A 391 17.68 -20.68 -3.64
CA ASP A 391 18.97 -20.59 -2.91
C ASP A 391 19.84 -19.53 -3.60
N GLY A 392 19.54 -18.27 -3.29
CA GLY A 392 20.18 -17.11 -3.88
C GLY A 392 19.44 -16.54 -5.10
N VAL A 393 19.45 -15.22 -5.21
CA VAL A 393 18.82 -14.47 -6.30
C VAL A 393 19.84 -13.57 -6.99
N ALA A 394 19.78 -13.47 -8.31
CA ALA A 394 20.58 -12.54 -9.11
C ALA A 394 20.10 -11.08 -8.95
N VAL A 395 20.24 -10.54 -7.73
CA VAL A 395 19.78 -9.20 -7.35
C VAL A 395 20.77 -8.49 -6.43
N ARG A 396 20.83 -7.16 -6.54
CA ARG A 396 21.59 -6.28 -5.66
C ARG A 396 20.75 -5.12 -5.11
N PRO A 397 20.80 -4.88 -3.79
CA PRO A 397 21.31 -5.79 -2.77
C PRO A 397 20.38 -7.00 -2.59
N GLY A 398 20.78 -8.02 -1.83
CA GLY A 398 19.88 -9.12 -1.46
C GLY A 398 20.29 -10.53 -1.89
N HIS A 399 21.35 -10.69 -2.67
CA HIS A 399 21.74 -11.98 -3.26
C HIS A 399 21.57 -13.24 -2.39
N PRO A 400 22.08 -13.33 -1.14
CA PRO A 400 22.01 -14.56 -0.34
C PRO A 400 20.65 -14.69 0.39
N MET A 401 19.55 -14.45 -0.32
CA MET A 401 18.21 -14.72 0.19
C MET A 401 17.76 -16.13 -0.22
N LEU A 402 16.88 -16.75 0.55
CA LEU A 402 16.37 -18.09 0.24
C LEU A 402 14.87 -18.20 0.49
N LEU A 403 14.25 -19.14 -0.21
CA LEU A 403 12.89 -19.60 0.01
C LEU A 403 12.92 -21.13 0.11
N ALA A 404 12.39 -21.67 1.20
CA ALA A 404 12.30 -23.10 1.44
C ALA A 404 10.89 -23.51 1.88
N ARG A 405 10.61 -24.81 1.81
CA ARG A 405 9.36 -25.43 2.26
C ARG A 405 9.68 -26.67 3.11
N LEU A 406 9.20 -26.71 4.35
CA LEU A 406 9.49 -27.82 5.28
C LEU A 406 8.68 -29.08 4.97
N GLU A 407 7.37 -28.96 4.79
CA GLU A 407 6.50 -30.06 4.39
C GLU A 407 5.70 -29.69 3.13
N ALA A 408 5.07 -30.66 2.48
CA ALA A 408 4.25 -30.42 1.28
C ALA A 408 3.16 -29.33 1.49
N ALA A 409 2.68 -29.18 2.73
CA ALA A 409 1.66 -28.20 3.12
C ALA A 409 2.20 -26.95 3.86
N GLY A 410 3.52 -26.81 4.05
CA GLY A 410 4.14 -25.73 4.82
C GLY A 410 4.61 -26.16 6.23
N PRO A 411 5.26 -25.26 7.00
CA PRO A 411 5.46 -23.84 6.73
C PRO A 411 6.48 -23.54 5.62
N PHE A 412 6.35 -22.37 5.00
CA PHE A 412 7.40 -21.78 4.17
C PHE A 412 8.44 -21.08 5.04
N ILE A 413 9.65 -20.96 4.53
CA ILE A 413 10.75 -20.27 5.20
C ILE A 413 11.35 -19.27 4.22
N VAL A 414 11.36 -18.00 4.59
CA VAL A 414 12.09 -16.95 3.86
C VAL A 414 13.27 -16.52 4.70
N GLY A 415 14.47 -16.83 4.20
CA GLY A 415 15.71 -16.38 4.82
C GLY A 415 16.15 -15.04 4.25
N LEU A 416 16.14 -14.00 5.07
CA LEU A 416 16.57 -12.66 4.70
C LEU A 416 18.07 -12.47 5.00
N PRO A 417 18.81 -11.77 4.13
CA PRO A 417 20.18 -11.34 4.42
C PRO A 417 20.25 -10.49 5.70
N GLY A 418 21.37 -10.55 6.44
CA GLY A 418 21.55 -9.75 7.66
C GLY A 418 21.76 -8.25 7.43
N ASN A 419 22.16 -7.85 6.21
CA ASN A 419 22.32 -6.44 5.85
C ASN A 419 20.94 -5.77 5.65
N PRO A 420 20.63 -4.64 6.29
CA PRO A 420 19.25 -4.16 6.35
C PRO A 420 18.54 -3.86 5.02
N LEU A 421 19.17 -3.16 4.05
CA LEU A 421 18.56 -2.93 2.74
C LEU A 421 18.50 -4.24 1.92
N ALA A 422 19.46 -5.15 2.11
CA ALA A 422 19.42 -6.47 1.50
C ALA A 422 18.27 -7.34 2.06
N ALA A 423 17.93 -7.20 3.35
CA ALA A 423 16.76 -7.83 3.96
C ALA A 423 15.46 -7.28 3.36
N VAL A 424 15.36 -5.96 3.18
CA VAL A 424 14.22 -5.32 2.49
C VAL A 424 14.09 -5.84 1.07
N ALA A 425 15.19 -5.96 0.34
CA ALA A 425 15.19 -6.58 -0.98
C ALA A 425 14.65 -8.02 -0.93
N GLY A 426 15.03 -8.82 0.07
CA GLY A 426 14.49 -10.16 0.29
C GLY A 426 12.99 -10.18 0.62
N LEU A 427 12.50 -9.23 1.41
CA LEU A 427 11.07 -9.08 1.71
C LEU A 427 10.26 -8.86 0.42
N LEU A 428 10.66 -7.89 -0.39
CA LEU A 428 9.94 -7.53 -1.63
C LEU A 428 10.10 -8.58 -2.74
N THR A 429 11.20 -9.34 -2.71
CA THR A 429 11.50 -10.37 -3.72
C THR A 429 10.86 -11.71 -3.41
N LEU A 430 10.77 -12.11 -2.13
CA LEU A 430 10.32 -13.45 -1.74
C LEU A 430 9.11 -13.41 -0.80
N ALA A 431 9.17 -12.67 0.30
CA ALA A 431 8.13 -12.71 1.32
C ALA A 431 6.80 -12.10 0.83
N GLU A 432 6.84 -10.94 0.20
CA GLU A 432 5.67 -10.24 -0.33
C GLU A 432 4.90 -11.07 -1.37
N PRO A 433 5.51 -11.52 -2.49
CA PRO A 433 4.78 -12.32 -3.47
C PRO A 433 4.25 -13.63 -2.87
N LEU A 434 4.99 -14.26 -1.96
CA LEU A 434 4.53 -15.46 -1.25
C LEU A 434 3.30 -15.18 -0.39
N LEU A 435 3.32 -14.11 0.41
CA LEU A 435 2.20 -13.69 1.24
C LEU A 435 0.97 -13.33 0.42
N HIS A 436 1.15 -12.61 -0.69
CA HIS A 436 0.06 -12.35 -1.64
C HIS A 436 -0.54 -13.64 -2.20
N GLY A 437 0.31 -14.64 -2.50
CA GLY A 437 -0.15 -15.98 -2.89
C GLY A 437 -0.99 -16.65 -1.80
N LEU A 438 -0.47 -16.70 -0.57
CA LEU A 438 -1.11 -17.33 0.60
C LEU A 438 -2.43 -16.63 0.98
N ALA A 439 -2.49 -15.31 0.86
CA ALA A 439 -3.67 -14.49 1.13
C ALA A 439 -4.67 -14.45 -0.02
N GLY A 440 -4.41 -15.15 -1.14
CA GLY A 440 -5.33 -15.25 -2.26
C GLY A 440 -5.46 -13.98 -3.11
N HIS A 441 -4.45 -13.10 -3.09
CA HIS A 441 -4.45 -11.91 -3.94
C HIS A 441 -4.43 -12.29 -5.42
N VAL A 442 -5.20 -11.55 -6.22
CA VAL A 442 -5.01 -11.54 -7.67
C VAL A 442 -3.72 -10.77 -7.96
N PRO A 443 -2.81 -11.28 -8.81
CA PRO A 443 -1.63 -10.52 -9.21
C PRO A 443 -2.07 -9.18 -9.84
N TYR A 444 -1.58 -8.07 -9.29
CA TYR A 444 -1.73 -6.77 -9.91
C TYR A 444 -0.73 -6.62 -11.05
N GLU A 445 -1.08 -5.79 -12.03
CA GLU A 445 -0.12 -5.38 -13.05
C GLU A 445 0.98 -4.55 -12.38
N PRO A 446 2.28 -4.81 -12.65
CA PRO A 446 3.35 -4.09 -11.99
C PRO A 446 3.23 -2.59 -12.27
N TYR A 447 3.22 -1.79 -11.20
CA TYR A 447 3.22 -0.35 -11.33
C TYR A 447 4.53 0.12 -11.98
N ARG A 448 4.43 1.03 -12.95
CA ARG A 448 5.56 1.56 -13.71
C ARG A 448 5.57 3.07 -13.64
N ALA A 449 6.76 3.64 -13.50
CA ALA A 449 6.96 5.07 -13.49
C ALA A 449 8.18 5.47 -14.32
N VAL A 450 8.14 6.66 -14.91
CA VAL A 450 9.27 7.23 -15.64
C VAL A 450 10.36 7.64 -14.66
N VAL A 451 11.60 7.22 -14.89
CA VAL A 451 12.74 7.68 -14.10
C VAL A 451 13.29 8.97 -14.68
N ARG A 452 13.48 10.00 -13.84
CA ARG A 452 14.05 11.28 -14.29
C ARG A 452 15.55 11.21 -14.54
N ASP A 453 16.29 10.50 -13.69
CA ASP A 453 17.75 10.41 -13.78
C ASP A 453 18.16 9.01 -14.27
N GLU A 454 19.36 8.92 -14.86
CA GLU A 454 19.92 7.62 -15.24
C GLU A 454 20.17 6.76 -13.99
N LEU A 455 19.74 5.50 -14.03
CA LEU A 455 20.03 4.53 -12.97
C LEU A 455 21.14 3.59 -13.44
N PRO A 456 22.33 3.66 -12.81
CA PRO A 456 23.41 2.75 -13.17
C PRO A 456 23.02 1.32 -12.83
N GLY A 457 23.21 0.41 -13.79
CA GLY A 457 22.94 -1.01 -13.61
C GLY A 457 24.13 -1.79 -13.06
N HIS A 458 23.89 -3.07 -12.82
CA HIS A 458 24.95 -4.07 -12.65
C HIS A 458 25.11 -4.87 -13.95
N PRO A 459 26.30 -5.40 -14.30
CA PRO A 459 26.47 -6.16 -15.54
C PRO A 459 25.58 -7.40 -15.69
N HIS A 460 25.21 -8.03 -14.58
CA HIS A 460 24.51 -9.32 -14.58
C HIS A 460 23.28 -9.38 -13.66
N ASP A 461 23.20 -8.48 -12.67
CA ASP A 461 22.22 -8.61 -11.58
C ASP A 461 21.16 -7.52 -11.75
N THR A 462 19.92 -7.82 -11.41
CA THR A 462 18.90 -6.78 -11.22
C THR A 462 19.31 -5.91 -10.05
N ARG A 463 19.15 -4.59 -10.14
CA ARG A 463 19.30 -3.70 -8.98
C ARG A 463 17.95 -3.25 -8.46
N LEU A 464 17.79 -3.25 -7.14
CA LEU A 464 16.67 -2.58 -6.48
C LEU A 464 17.18 -1.29 -5.88
N VAL A 465 16.68 -0.16 -6.38
CA VAL A 465 17.16 1.18 -6.02
C VAL A 465 16.04 1.94 -5.32
N PRO A 466 16.22 2.42 -4.07
CA PRO A 466 15.22 3.25 -3.41
C PRO A 466 14.94 4.53 -4.20
N VAL A 467 13.67 4.87 -4.41
CA VAL A 467 13.23 6.04 -5.17
C VAL A 467 12.14 6.81 -4.42
N VAL A 468 11.98 8.08 -4.81
CA VAL A 468 10.86 8.95 -4.38
C VAL A 468 10.03 9.40 -5.57
N HIS A 469 8.72 9.50 -5.37
CA HIS A 469 7.77 10.04 -6.33
C HIS A 469 7.85 11.56 -6.34
N ARG A 470 7.87 12.14 -7.54
CA ARG A 470 7.90 13.58 -7.78
C ARG A 470 6.93 13.94 -8.88
N VAL A 471 6.42 15.16 -8.76
CA VAL A 471 5.43 15.72 -9.67
C VAL A 471 6.02 16.96 -10.31
N ALA A 472 6.13 16.98 -11.64
CA ALA A 472 6.46 18.20 -12.38
C ALA A 472 5.17 18.98 -12.65
N VAL A 473 5.10 20.21 -12.16
CA VAL A 473 4.07 21.18 -12.57
C VAL A 473 4.67 22.02 -13.69
N SER A 474 4.18 21.87 -14.92
CA SER A 474 4.60 22.73 -16.02
C SER A 474 3.92 24.10 -15.91
N CYS A 475 4.63 25.11 -15.43
CA CYS A 475 4.19 26.50 -15.55
C CYS A 475 4.49 26.99 -16.99
N HIS A 476 3.47 27.13 -17.83
CA HIS A 476 3.62 27.87 -19.08
C HIS A 476 3.71 29.36 -18.75
N GLU A 477 4.93 29.92 -18.71
CA GLU A 477 5.11 31.35 -18.83
C GLU A 477 4.81 31.75 -20.28
N ALA A 478 3.65 32.39 -20.48
CA ALA A 478 3.34 33.09 -21.71
C ALA A 478 4.37 34.22 -21.89
N THR A 479 5.39 33.98 -22.72
CA THR A 479 6.30 35.04 -23.15
C THR A 479 5.53 36.01 -24.05
N GLY A 480 5.09 37.11 -23.45
CA GLY A 480 4.52 38.26 -24.12
C GLY A 480 5.47 38.80 -25.19
N GLY A 481 4.95 38.96 -26.40
CA GLY A 481 5.70 39.30 -27.59
C GLY A 481 6.45 40.64 -27.50
N ARG A 482 7.58 40.67 -28.21
CA ARG A 482 8.12 41.91 -28.78
C ARG A 482 8.09 41.78 -30.29
N GLU A 483 7.19 42.53 -30.89
CA GLU A 483 7.18 42.84 -32.31
C GLU A 483 8.45 43.61 -32.68
N SER A 484 9.14 43.16 -33.72
CA SER A 484 10.01 44.01 -34.52
C SER A 484 9.83 43.62 -35.98
N GLY A 485 9.19 44.52 -36.73
CA GLY A 485 8.77 44.31 -38.11
C GLY A 485 9.92 44.21 -39.12
N GLY A 486 9.65 43.47 -40.18
CA GLY A 486 10.42 43.45 -41.42
C GLY A 486 9.48 43.09 -42.56
N ARG A 487 9.19 44.05 -43.43
CA ARG A 487 8.33 43.91 -44.62
C ARG A 487 9.11 43.32 -45.79
N GLY A 488 8.42 42.55 -46.64
CA GLY A 488 8.82 42.20 -48.02
C GLY A 488 8.77 40.69 -48.26
N ALA A 489 8.30 40.14 -49.38
CA ALA A 489 7.65 40.67 -50.57
C ALA A 489 6.97 39.47 -51.27
N TRP A 490 5.96 39.80 -52.08
CA TRP A 490 5.04 38.92 -52.80
C TRP A 490 5.69 37.84 -53.70
N GLY A 491 5.11 36.64 -53.68
CA GLY A 491 5.28 35.61 -54.71
C GLY A 491 4.02 34.74 -54.80
N ARG A 492 3.30 34.87 -55.92
CA ARG A 492 2.12 34.05 -56.26
C ARG A 492 2.56 32.70 -56.82
N GLY A 493 1.91 31.62 -56.38
CA GLY A 493 1.97 30.31 -57.01
C GLY A 493 0.94 29.39 -56.38
N ALA A 494 -0.15 29.14 -57.10
CA ALA A 494 -1.20 28.23 -56.70
C ALA A 494 -0.77 26.79 -56.97
N ASP A 495 -0.90 25.91 -55.98
CA ASP A 495 -1.16 24.48 -56.17
C ASP A 495 -1.89 23.93 -54.93
N ARG A 496 -2.97 23.20 -55.18
CA ARG A 496 -3.68 22.28 -54.27
C ARG A 496 -3.37 20.86 -54.77
N PRO A 497 -3.54 19.76 -54.00
CA PRO A 497 -4.25 19.61 -52.73
C PRO A 497 -3.59 18.64 -51.70
N THR A 498 -4.32 18.38 -50.61
CA THR A 498 -4.26 17.22 -49.67
C THR A 498 -3.40 17.34 -48.41
N GLY A 499 -4.02 17.07 -47.25
CA GLY A 499 -3.31 16.75 -46.01
C GLY A 499 -3.90 17.35 -44.73
N GLY A 500 -4.40 16.48 -43.85
CA GLY A 500 -4.22 16.61 -42.39
C GLY A 500 -5.22 17.44 -41.62
N ALA A 501 -6.13 16.77 -40.94
CA ALA A 501 -6.83 17.28 -39.77
C ALA A 501 -5.82 17.60 -38.66
N GLY A 502 -5.49 18.88 -38.49
CA GLY A 502 -4.79 19.39 -37.32
C GLY A 502 -5.80 19.82 -36.28
N ALA A 503 -6.19 18.90 -35.39
CA ALA A 503 -6.80 19.28 -34.12
C ALA A 503 -5.73 20.04 -33.32
N ARG A 504 -5.97 21.32 -33.09
CA ARG A 504 -5.17 22.13 -32.18
C ARG A 504 -5.40 21.61 -30.78
N ASP A 505 -4.38 20.96 -30.23
CA ASP A 505 -4.34 20.55 -28.84
C ASP A 505 -4.28 21.81 -27.98
N VAL A 506 -5.35 22.05 -27.22
CA VAL A 506 -5.43 23.15 -26.26
C VAL A 506 -4.77 22.63 -24.99
N GLY A 507 -3.56 23.11 -24.73
CA GLY A 507 -2.70 22.64 -23.65
C GLY A 507 -3.40 22.63 -22.28
N THR A 508 -3.74 21.43 -21.82
CA THR A 508 -3.78 21.11 -20.40
C THR A 508 -2.33 20.87 -19.96
N GLY A 509 -1.80 21.71 -19.09
CA GLY A 509 -0.50 21.49 -18.46
C GLY A 509 -0.46 20.11 -17.81
N GLY A 510 0.24 19.18 -18.45
CA GLY A 510 0.35 17.81 -17.99
C GLY A 510 1.18 17.76 -16.72
N VAL A 511 0.56 17.30 -15.63
CA VAL A 511 1.27 16.92 -14.42
C VAL A 511 2.03 15.63 -14.74
N ALA A 512 3.34 15.71 -14.96
CA ALA A 512 4.15 14.53 -15.23
C ALA A 512 4.69 13.97 -13.92
N GLU A 513 4.25 12.76 -13.58
CA GLU A 513 4.79 11.99 -12.45
C GLU A 513 6.06 11.25 -12.89
N TYR A 514 7.09 11.33 -12.05
CA TYR A 514 8.36 10.64 -12.28
C TYR A 514 9.00 10.25 -10.95
N VAL A 515 9.92 9.30 -10.99
CA VAL A 515 10.69 8.86 -9.83
C VAL A 515 12.13 9.36 -9.89
N VAL A 516 12.70 9.62 -8.71
CA VAL A 516 14.10 10.05 -8.53
C VAL A 516 14.81 9.07 -7.61
N PRO A 517 16.00 8.56 -7.97
CA PRO A 517 16.79 7.70 -7.08
C PRO A 517 17.29 8.43 -5.84
N LEU A 518 17.33 7.70 -4.73
CA LEU A 518 18.00 8.13 -3.52
C LEU A 518 19.46 7.66 -3.51
N ARG A 519 20.34 8.49 -2.95
CA ARG A 519 21.80 8.21 -2.91
C ARG A 519 22.21 7.12 -1.92
N TYR A 520 21.38 6.84 -0.92
CA TYR A 520 21.69 5.88 0.14
C TYR A 520 21.16 4.49 -0.23
N ASP A 521 21.77 3.86 -1.23
CA ASP A 521 21.32 2.61 -1.86
C ASP A 521 22.25 1.40 -1.60
N GLY A 522 23.21 1.56 -0.69
CA GLY A 522 24.13 0.49 -0.27
C GLY A 522 23.43 -0.59 0.59
N PRO A 523 23.91 -1.85 0.60
CA PRO A 523 23.22 -2.99 1.23
C PRO A 523 22.92 -2.83 2.72
N ALA A 524 23.72 -2.02 3.44
CA ALA A 524 23.53 -1.76 4.87
C ALA A 524 22.90 -0.38 5.17
N MET A 525 22.46 0.37 4.16
CA MET A 525 21.97 1.74 4.32
C MET A 525 20.45 1.78 4.49
N LEU A 526 19.97 2.13 5.68
CA LEU A 526 18.54 2.31 5.96
C LEU A 526 18.01 3.70 5.62
N ARG A 527 18.90 4.69 5.47
CA ARG A 527 18.50 6.08 5.21
C ARG A 527 17.76 6.23 3.88
N GLY A 528 18.10 5.44 2.86
CA GLY A 528 17.39 5.42 1.59
C GLY A 528 15.97 4.93 1.76
N ILE A 529 15.78 3.76 2.37
CA ILE A 529 14.44 3.18 2.60
C ILE A 529 13.56 4.06 3.48
N ALA A 530 14.12 4.66 4.53
CA ALA A 530 13.34 5.51 5.43
C ALA A 530 12.73 6.75 4.75
N ALA A 531 13.28 7.17 3.61
CA ALA A 531 12.80 8.31 2.82
C ALA A 531 12.19 7.90 1.48
N ALA A 532 12.13 6.59 1.17
CA ALA A 532 11.67 6.09 -0.12
C ALA A 532 10.15 5.93 -0.14
N ASP A 533 9.59 6.11 -1.34
CA ASP A 533 8.22 5.76 -1.68
C ASP A 533 8.16 4.38 -2.36
N GLY A 534 9.26 3.95 -2.99
CA GLY A 534 9.34 2.65 -3.67
C GLY A 534 10.78 2.19 -3.89
N LEU A 535 10.94 1.00 -4.44
CA LEU A 535 12.21 0.57 -5.06
C LEU A 535 12.01 0.38 -6.56
N ALA A 536 12.81 1.09 -7.36
CA ALA A 536 12.89 0.87 -8.79
C ALA A 536 13.61 -0.44 -9.10
N VAL A 537 12.99 -1.25 -9.97
CA VAL A 537 13.56 -2.48 -10.50
C VAL A 537 14.38 -2.15 -11.74
N VAL A 538 15.70 -2.09 -11.56
CA VAL A 538 16.64 -1.73 -12.62
C VAL A 538 17.22 -3.01 -13.23
N PRO A 539 16.98 -3.30 -14.53
CA PRO A 539 17.55 -4.46 -15.19
C PRO A 539 19.09 -4.40 -15.23
N PRO A 540 19.75 -5.55 -15.50
CA PRO A 540 21.17 -5.55 -15.83
C PRO A 540 21.50 -4.55 -16.94
N GLY A 541 22.60 -3.81 -16.81
CA GLY A 541 22.99 -2.75 -17.75
C GLY A 541 22.40 -1.35 -17.45
N GLY A 542 21.39 -1.24 -16.60
CA GLY A 542 20.87 0.05 -16.12
C GLY A 542 19.73 0.59 -16.98
N VAL A 543 19.24 1.78 -16.63
CA VAL A 543 18.20 2.47 -17.39
C VAL A 543 18.52 3.93 -17.60
N ARG A 544 18.20 4.43 -18.79
CA ARG A 544 18.38 5.84 -19.14
C ARG A 544 17.26 6.69 -18.55
N SER A 545 17.57 7.96 -18.30
CA SER A 545 16.58 9.00 -18.03
C SER A 545 15.43 8.96 -19.06
N GLY A 546 14.21 9.15 -18.59
CA GLY A 546 12.99 9.13 -19.40
C GLY A 546 12.45 7.73 -19.70
N THR A 547 13.06 6.67 -19.18
CA THR A 547 12.59 5.29 -19.35
C THR A 547 11.64 4.90 -18.22
N GLU A 548 10.57 4.17 -18.53
CA GLU A 548 9.71 3.56 -17.52
C GLU A 548 10.35 2.32 -16.90
N VAL A 549 10.28 2.22 -15.59
CA VAL A 549 10.72 1.04 -14.83
C VAL A 549 9.62 0.57 -13.90
N GLU A 550 9.65 -0.73 -13.59
CA GLU A 550 8.79 -1.28 -12.54
C GLU A 550 9.19 -0.70 -11.18
N ILE A 551 8.18 -0.30 -10.41
CA ILE A 551 8.32 0.21 -9.05
C ILE A 551 7.67 -0.78 -8.10
N LEU A 552 8.45 -1.26 -7.13
CA LEU A 552 7.93 -1.97 -5.98
C LEU A 552 7.52 -0.93 -4.95
N GLU A 553 6.22 -0.68 -4.84
CA GLU A 553 5.69 0.27 -3.88
C GLU A 553 5.92 -0.20 -2.45
N LEU A 554 6.27 0.73 -1.56
CA LEU A 554 6.34 0.43 -0.13
C LEU A 554 4.93 0.48 0.49
N PRO A 555 4.61 -0.34 1.50
CA PRO A 555 3.24 -0.43 2.03
C PRO A 555 2.65 0.88 2.57
N TRP A 556 3.48 1.89 2.84
CA TRP A 556 3.08 3.21 3.33
C TRP A 556 3.09 4.31 2.26
N ALA A 557 3.53 4.01 1.02
CA ALA A 557 3.68 4.99 -0.06
C ALA A 557 2.34 5.58 -0.52
N SER A 558 1.23 4.90 -0.23
CA SER A 558 -0.14 5.39 -0.44
C SER A 558 -0.55 6.53 0.51
N VAL A 559 0.33 6.94 1.44
CA VAL A 559 0.10 8.03 2.38
C VAL A 559 0.96 9.24 2.02
N THR A 560 0.43 10.05 1.08
CA THR A 560 0.83 11.45 0.78
C THR A 560 2.16 11.61 0.00
N PRO A 561 2.16 12.36 -1.13
CA PRO A 561 3.41 12.80 -1.75
C PRO A 561 4.15 13.70 -0.76
N TRP A 562 5.35 13.30 -0.34
CA TRP A 562 6.24 14.14 0.48
C TRP A 562 6.63 15.41 -0.29
N THR A 563 5.96 16.53 0.00
CA THR A 563 6.38 17.86 -0.45
C THR A 563 7.61 18.31 0.34
N GLU A 564 8.73 18.42 -0.38
CA GLU A 564 9.95 19.15 -0.07
C GLU A 564 10.50 19.08 1.37
N GLY A 565 11.29 18.04 1.63
CA GLY A 565 12.39 18.08 2.61
C GLY A 565 13.71 17.87 1.87
N CYS A 566 14.64 18.82 1.95
CA CYS A 566 15.93 18.76 1.26
C CYS A 566 16.78 17.55 1.69
N PHE A 567 16.73 16.48 0.89
CA PHE A 567 17.69 15.37 0.91
C PHE A 567 18.00 14.95 -0.53
N THR A 568 18.55 15.88 -1.31
CA THR A 568 19.09 15.62 -2.66
C THR A 568 20.53 15.20 -2.64
#